data_AF-A0A380AH86-F1
#
_entry.id   AF-A0A380AH86-F1
#
_cell.length_a   1.000
_cell.length_b   1.000
_cell.length_c   1.000
_cell.angle_alpha   90.00
_cell.angle_beta   90.00
_cell.angle_gamma   90.00
#
_symmetry.space_group_name_H-M   'P 1'
#
loop_
_entity.id
_entity.type
_entity.pdbx_description
1 polymer ?
#
loop_
_entity_poly.entity_id
_entity_poly.type
_entity_poly.pdbx_seq_one_letter_code
_entity_poly.pdbx_strand_id
1 'polypeptide(L)'
;MKSVLQITLGILLAGLVTLLVRIGYLSYIEYRLTQGLNEFAMQQKQTELARQQAEYQIQQKLQQKALDKSRTAKQNEATRLRKAEAWRKYYLVPEDCKNFKSDEHMVNCINHKADAKAEFDRAFDSGELVLP
;
A
#
# COMPACT_ATOMS: atom_id res chain seq x y z
N MET A 1 70.95 -41.12 36.20
CA MET A 1 69.49 -41.12 36.46
C MET A 1 68.90 -39.72 36.66
N LYS A 2 69.52 -38.81 37.44
CA LYS A 2 69.04 -37.42 37.65
C LYS A 2 68.83 -36.60 36.36
N SER A 3 69.79 -36.64 35.43
CA SER A 3 69.74 -35.79 34.21
C SER A 3 68.63 -36.18 33.24
N VAL A 4 68.33 -37.48 33.13
CA VAL A 4 67.23 -37.98 32.27
C VAL A 4 65.87 -37.56 32.82
N LEU A 5 65.70 -37.59 34.15
CA LEU A 5 64.47 -37.16 34.83
C LEU A 5 64.20 -35.65 34.66
N GLN A 6 65.24 -34.83 34.62
CA GLN A 6 65.10 -33.39 34.41
C GLN A 6 64.68 -33.06 32.96
N ILE A 7 65.20 -33.80 31.97
CA ILE A 7 64.86 -33.61 30.56
C ILE A 7 63.40 -34.02 30.30
N THR A 8 62.97 -35.17 30.81
CA THR A 8 61.58 -35.61 30.65
C THR A 8 60.59 -34.67 31.31
N LEU A 9 60.91 -34.16 32.51
CA LEU A 9 60.07 -33.18 33.20
C LEU A 9 59.94 -31.87 32.41
N GLY A 10 61.02 -31.40 31.79
CA GLY A 10 61.01 -30.19 30.95
C GLY A 10 60.13 -30.34 29.70
N ILE A 11 60.21 -31.49 29.03
CA ILE A 11 59.35 -31.79 27.86
C ILE A 11 57.87 -31.85 28.27
N LEU A 12 57.58 -32.47 29.41
CA LEU A 12 56.22 -32.58 29.94
C LEU A 12 55.64 -31.21 30.29
N LEU A 13 56.42 -30.34 30.92
CA LEU A 13 56.03 -28.96 31.24
C LEU A 13 55.80 -28.13 29.98
N ALA A 14 56.70 -28.21 29.00
CA ALA A 14 56.53 -27.49 27.72
C ALA A 14 55.27 -27.96 26.99
N GLY A 15 55.02 -29.28 26.94
CA GLY A 15 53.79 -29.84 26.38
C GLY A 15 52.54 -29.30 27.08
N LEU A 16 52.53 -29.30 28.42
CA LEU A 16 51.39 -28.81 29.22
C LEU A 16 51.10 -27.32 28.96
N VAL A 17 52.14 -26.47 28.97
CA VAL A 17 52.01 -25.03 28.73
C VAL A 17 51.45 -24.77 27.33
N THR A 18 51.95 -25.48 26.31
CA THR A 18 51.50 -25.31 24.93
C THR A 18 50.03 -25.71 24.77
N LEU A 19 49.60 -26.76 25.47
CA LEU A 19 48.22 -27.24 25.49
C LEU A 19 47.27 -26.22 26.12
N LEU A 20 47.65 -25.63 27.26
CA LEU A 20 46.88 -24.59 27.93
C LEU A 20 46.74 -23.31 27.08
N VAL A 21 47.83 -22.86 26.46
CA VAL A 21 47.80 -21.70 25.56
C VAL A 21 46.86 -21.95 24.37
N ARG A 22 46.89 -23.15 23.81
CA ARG A 22 46.03 -23.52 22.68
C ARG A 22 44.54 -23.55 23.07
N ILE A 23 44.21 -24.08 24.24
CA ILE A 23 42.84 -24.06 24.78
C ILE A 23 42.37 -22.62 25.02
N GLY A 24 43.20 -21.78 25.64
CA GLY A 24 42.90 -20.37 25.87
C GLY A 24 42.68 -19.58 24.58
N TYR A 25 43.49 -19.85 23.55
CA TYR A 25 43.37 -19.18 22.25
C TYR A 25 42.11 -19.61 21.50
N LEU A 26 41.79 -20.91 21.47
CA LEU A 26 40.59 -21.42 20.81
C LEU A 26 39.31 -20.86 21.46
N SER A 27 39.24 -20.86 22.79
CA SER A 27 38.11 -20.30 23.53
C SER A 27 37.93 -18.79 23.30
N TYR A 28 39.03 -18.03 23.22
CA TYR A 28 38.98 -16.59 22.89
C TYR A 28 38.43 -16.32 21.48
N ILE A 29 38.86 -17.12 20.48
CA ILE A 29 38.37 -16.98 19.11
C ILE A 29 36.88 -17.34 19.02
N GLU A 30 36.45 -18.44 19.63
CA GLU A 30 35.04 -18.84 19.63
C GLU A 30 34.15 -17.74 20.23
N TYR A 31 34.57 -17.13 21.34
CA TYR A 31 33.87 -16.02 21.97
C TYR A 31 33.75 -14.80 21.05
N ARG A 32 34.84 -14.42 20.39
CA ARG A 32 34.84 -13.26 19.46
C ARG A 32 34.00 -13.52 18.21
N LEU A 33 34.02 -14.74 17.68
CA LEU A 33 33.23 -15.13 16.51
C LEU A 33 31.73 -15.16 16.82
N THR A 34 31.36 -15.74 17.96
CA THR A 34 29.95 -15.82 18.37
C THR A 34 29.34 -14.44 18.62
N GLN A 35 30.09 -13.49 19.19
CA GLN A 35 29.62 -12.11 19.32
C GLN A 35 29.34 -11.44 17.97
N GLY A 36 30.28 -11.53 17.03
CA GLY A 36 30.09 -10.96 15.70
C GLY A 36 28.92 -11.59 14.94
N LEU A 37 28.78 -12.92 14.98
CA LEU A 37 27.68 -13.61 14.31
C LEU A 37 26.31 -13.22 14.91
N ASN A 38 26.22 -13.06 16.23
CA ASN A 38 24.96 -12.69 16.88
C ASN A 38 24.52 -11.27 16.50
N GLU A 39 25.45 -10.33 16.40
CA GLU A 39 25.15 -8.96 15.98
C GLU A 39 24.63 -8.92 14.53
N PHE A 40 25.29 -9.64 13.62
CA PHE A 40 24.82 -9.76 12.23
C PHE A 40 23.45 -10.45 12.13
N ALA A 41 23.24 -11.56 12.85
CA ALA A 41 21.98 -12.28 12.85
C ALA A 41 20.83 -11.42 13.40
N MET A 42 21.08 -10.66 14.48
CA MET A 42 20.11 -9.72 15.04
C MET A 42 19.78 -8.59 14.08
N GLN A 43 20.79 -7.99 13.44
CA GLN A 43 20.58 -6.89 12.49
C GLN A 43 19.81 -7.35 11.25
N GLN A 44 20.14 -8.53 10.71
CA GLN A 44 19.41 -9.10 9.58
C GLN A 44 17.95 -9.38 9.95
N LYS A 45 17.71 -9.99 11.12
CA LYS A 45 16.36 -10.26 11.62
C LYS A 45 15.56 -8.97 11.82
N GLN A 46 16.14 -7.94 12.43
CA GLN A 46 15.47 -6.65 12.59
C GLN A 46 15.11 -5.99 11.25
N THR A 47 16.01 -6.07 10.27
CA THR A 47 15.78 -5.51 8.93
C THR A 47 14.64 -6.24 8.22
N GLU A 48 14.59 -7.56 8.34
CA GLU A 48 13.52 -8.37 7.76
C GLU A 48 12.17 -8.09 8.43
N LEU A 49 12.12 -7.99 9.76
CA LEU A 49 10.92 -7.59 10.48
C LEU A 49 10.45 -6.19 10.08
N ALA A 50 11.36 -5.23 9.94
CA ALA A 50 11.02 -3.88 9.49
C ALA A 50 10.45 -3.89 8.06
N ARG A 51 11.00 -4.72 7.16
CA ARG A 51 10.45 -4.91 5.80
C ARG A 51 9.06 -5.52 5.83
N GLN A 52 8.86 -6.60 6.58
CA GLN A 52 7.55 -7.25 6.71
C GLN A 52 6.50 -6.30 7.28
N GLN A 53 6.86 -5.50 8.29
CA GLN A 53 5.96 -4.48 8.83
C GLN A 53 5.63 -3.39 7.81
N ALA A 54 6.62 -2.91 7.05
CA ALA A 54 6.41 -1.93 6.00
C ALA A 54 5.50 -2.47 4.88
N GLU A 55 5.74 -3.70 4.42
CA GLU A 55 4.91 -4.38 3.42
C GLU A 55 3.47 -4.55 3.90
N TYR A 56 3.28 -4.98 5.16
CA TYR A 56 1.97 -5.11 5.77
C TYR A 56 1.22 -3.76 5.81
N GLN A 57 1.91 -2.68 6.22
CA GLN A 57 1.32 -1.34 6.22
C GLN A 57 0.95 -0.86 4.81
N ILE A 58 1.79 -1.13 3.82
CA ILE A 58 1.51 -0.79 2.42
C ILE A 58 0.28 -1.56 1.95
N GLN A 59 0.20 -2.86 2.23
CA GLN A 59 -0.93 -3.70 1.84
C GLN A 59 -2.24 -3.25 2.49
N GLN A 60 -2.22 -2.91 3.78
CA GLN A 60 -3.39 -2.33 4.45
C GLN A 60 -3.83 -1.00 3.81
N LYS A 61 -2.88 -0.10 3.52
CA LYS A 61 -3.20 1.17 2.84
C LYS A 61 -3.78 0.96 1.45
N LEU A 62 -3.28 -0.02 0.69
CA LEU A 62 -3.81 -0.36 -0.64
C LEU A 62 -5.23 -0.92 -0.54
N GLN A 63 -5.49 -1.82 0.42
CA GLN A 63 -6.83 -2.34 0.67
C GLN A 63 -7.80 -1.23 1.06
N GLN A 64 -7.40 -0.36 1.99
CA GLN A 64 -8.23 0.76 2.42
C GLN A 64 -8.56 1.69 1.25
N LYS A 65 -7.55 2.07 0.45
CA LYS A 65 -7.76 2.88 -0.76
C LYS A 65 -8.71 2.22 -1.77
N ALA A 66 -8.63 0.90 -1.93
CA ALA A 66 -9.52 0.17 -2.84
C ALA A 66 -10.97 0.19 -2.33
N LEU A 67 -11.18 0.00 -1.02
CA LEU A 67 -12.49 0.09 -0.39
C LEU A 67 -13.07 1.50 -0.50
N ASP A 68 -12.28 2.53 -0.21
CA ASP A 68 -12.70 3.93 -0.30
C ASP A 68 -13.04 4.31 -1.74
N LYS A 69 -12.23 3.87 -2.72
CA LYS A 69 -12.51 4.07 -4.14
C LYS A 69 -13.82 3.39 -4.56
N SER A 70 -14.06 2.16 -4.11
CA SER A 70 -15.31 1.45 -4.39
C SER A 70 -16.52 2.16 -3.77
N ARG A 71 -16.40 2.63 -2.51
CA ARG A 71 -17.47 3.36 -1.83
C ARG A 71 -17.80 4.66 -2.55
N THR A 72 -16.79 5.46 -2.90
CA THR A 72 -16.97 6.71 -3.65
C THR A 72 -17.57 6.45 -5.02
N ALA A 73 -17.13 5.41 -5.73
CA ALA A 73 -17.72 5.03 -7.02
C ALA A 73 -19.22 4.70 -6.90
N LYS A 74 -19.61 3.90 -5.89
CA LYS A 74 -21.03 3.57 -5.63
C LYS A 74 -21.86 4.80 -5.29
N GLN A 75 -21.31 5.72 -4.48
CA GLN A 75 -21.99 6.97 -4.14
C GLN A 75 -22.18 7.86 -5.37
N ASN A 76 -21.13 8.02 -6.18
CA ASN A 76 -21.19 8.80 -7.42
C ASN A 76 -22.17 8.19 -8.42
N GLU A 77 -22.22 6.87 -8.51
CA GLU A 77 -23.19 6.17 -9.35
C GLU A 77 -24.63 6.41 -8.87
N ALA A 78 -24.89 6.29 -7.57
CA ALA A 78 -26.20 6.57 -6.99
C ALA A 78 -26.64 8.02 -7.25
N THR A 79 -25.74 8.99 -7.06
CA THR A 79 -26.00 10.40 -7.37
C THR A 79 -26.27 10.62 -8.85
N ARG A 80 -25.49 9.99 -9.73
CA ARG A 80 -25.69 10.05 -11.19
C ARG A 80 -27.06 9.49 -11.59
N LEU A 81 -27.46 8.35 -11.01
CA LEU A 81 -28.76 7.74 -11.26
C LEU A 81 -29.91 8.64 -10.79
N ARG A 82 -29.79 9.22 -9.59
CA ARG A 82 -30.78 10.20 -9.07
C ARG A 82 -30.89 11.42 -9.97
N LYS A 83 -29.77 11.99 -10.39
CA LYS A 83 -29.74 13.15 -11.30
C LYS A 83 -30.35 12.81 -12.66
N ALA A 84 -30.09 11.61 -13.19
CA ALA A 84 -30.67 11.13 -14.43
C ALA A 84 -32.18 10.85 -14.34
N GLU A 85 -32.67 10.37 -13.19
CA GLU A 85 -34.10 10.23 -12.94
C GLU A 85 -34.80 11.58 -12.81
N ALA A 86 -34.21 12.51 -12.04
CA ALA A 86 -34.70 13.88 -11.91
C ALA A 86 -34.79 14.57 -13.27
N TRP A 87 -33.76 14.43 -14.11
CA TRP A 87 -33.78 14.97 -15.46
C TRP A 87 -34.93 14.40 -16.32
N ARG A 88 -35.19 13.10 -16.23
CA ARG A 88 -36.29 12.44 -16.97
C ARG A 88 -37.67 12.96 -16.54
N LYS A 89 -37.82 13.36 -15.28
CA LYS A 89 -39.05 13.97 -14.75
C LYS A 89 -39.16 15.46 -15.12
N TYR A 90 -38.03 16.17 -15.12
CA TYR A 90 -37.96 17.59 -15.42
C TYR A 90 -38.18 17.92 -16.91
N TYR A 91 -37.52 17.18 -17.81
CA TYR A 91 -37.54 17.51 -19.24
C TYR A 91 -38.40 16.53 -20.04
N LEU A 92 -39.52 17.03 -20.54
CA LEU A 92 -40.34 16.38 -21.55
C LEU A 92 -40.00 16.95 -22.92
N VAL A 93 -39.81 16.07 -23.90
CA VAL A 93 -39.54 16.49 -25.28
C VAL A 93 -40.81 17.16 -25.83
N PRO A 94 -40.74 18.43 -26.28
CA PRO A 94 -41.88 19.08 -26.93
C PRO A 94 -42.36 18.26 -28.13
N GLU A 95 -43.67 18.20 -28.37
CA GLU A 95 -44.25 17.43 -29.48
C GLU A 95 -43.63 17.80 -30.83
N ASP A 96 -43.35 19.10 -31.04
CA ASP A 96 -42.74 19.60 -32.28
C ASP A 96 -41.32 19.04 -32.48
N CYS A 97 -40.60 18.76 -31.40
CA CYS A 97 -39.25 18.22 -31.45
C CYS A 97 -39.17 16.69 -31.57
N LYS A 98 -40.32 16.00 -31.65
CA LYS A 98 -40.34 14.54 -31.88
C LYS A 98 -40.08 14.17 -33.34
N ASN A 99 -40.46 15.05 -34.27
CA ASN A 99 -40.26 14.86 -35.70
C ASN A 99 -39.58 16.10 -36.30
N PHE A 100 -38.31 15.97 -36.68
CA PHE A 100 -37.60 17.08 -37.29
C PHE A 100 -38.19 17.42 -38.66
N LYS A 101 -38.49 18.71 -38.85
CA LYS A 101 -39.10 19.22 -40.09
C LYS A 101 -38.06 19.75 -41.07
N SER A 102 -36.89 20.12 -40.56
CA SER A 102 -35.73 20.63 -41.30
C SER A 102 -34.48 20.51 -40.43
N ASP A 103 -33.31 20.68 -41.03
CA ASP A 103 -32.03 20.71 -40.29
C ASP A 103 -31.99 21.87 -39.28
N GLU A 104 -32.55 23.03 -39.65
CA GLU A 104 -32.68 24.17 -38.74
C GLU A 104 -33.57 23.84 -37.54
N HIS A 105 -34.71 23.18 -37.78
CA HIS A 105 -35.60 22.75 -36.70
C HIS A 105 -34.91 21.72 -35.79
N MET A 106 -34.14 20.78 -36.35
CA MET A 106 -33.33 19.84 -35.57
C MET A 106 -32.35 20.57 -34.63
N VAL A 107 -31.60 21.54 -35.15
CA VAL A 107 -30.66 22.33 -34.35
C VAL A 107 -31.38 23.09 -33.24
N ASN A 108 -32.52 23.72 -33.54
CA ASN A 108 -33.32 24.43 -32.55
C ASN A 108 -33.81 23.51 -31.42
N CYS A 109 -34.25 22.30 -31.75
CA CYS A 109 -34.66 21.30 -30.75
C CYS A 109 -33.49 20.77 -29.91
N ILE A 110 -32.31 20.60 -30.50
CA ILE A 110 -31.10 20.23 -29.77
C ILE A 110 -30.69 21.35 -28.82
N ASN A 111 -30.68 22.59 -29.29
CA ASN A 111 -30.35 23.77 -28.48
C ASN A 111 -31.34 23.93 -27.31
N HIS A 112 -32.65 23.81 -27.57
CA HIS A 112 -33.66 23.84 -26.52
C HIS A 112 -33.41 22.79 -25.44
N LYS A 113 -33.07 21.56 -25.83
CA LYS A 113 -32.72 20.49 -24.88
C LYS A 113 -31.44 20.83 -24.09
N ALA A 114 -30.45 21.42 -24.74
CA ALA A 114 -29.20 21.83 -24.09
C ALA A 114 -29.44 22.96 -23.08
N ASP A 115 -30.25 23.96 -23.43
CA ASP A 115 -30.62 25.07 -22.54
C ASP A 115 -31.39 24.57 -21.33
N ALA A 116 -32.40 23.72 -21.54
CA ALA A 116 -33.14 23.10 -20.45
C ALA A 116 -32.24 22.24 -19.55
N LYS A 117 -31.22 21.58 -20.13
CA LYS A 117 -30.24 20.81 -19.36
C LYS A 117 -29.37 21.70 -18.47
N ALA A 118 -28.92 22.83 -19.00
CA ALA A 118 -28.12 23.80 -18.25
C ALA A 118 -28.92 24.44 -17.10
N GLU A 119 -30.20 24.76 -17.35
CA GLU A 119 -31.11 25.23 -16.30
C GLU A 119 -31.32 24.17 -15.22
N PHE A 120 -31.63 22.93 -15.61
CA PHE A 120 -31.76 21.82 -14.68
C PHE A 120 -30.51 21.63 -13.83
N ASP A 121 -29.31 21.67 -14.42
CA ASP A 121 -28.07 21.48 -13.68
C ASP A 121 -27.89 22.58 -12.61
N ARG A 122 -28.17 23.85 -12.97
CA ARG A 122 -28.13 24.96 -12.00
C ARG A 122 -29.13 24.77 -10.86
N ALA A 123 -30.37 24.38 -11.16
CA ALA A 123 -31.41 24.17 -10.15
C ALA A 123 -31.15 22.93 -9.28
N PHE A 124 -30.64 21.85 -9.87
CA PHE A 124 -30.33 20.61 -9.15
C PHE A 124 -29.13 20.80 -8.22
N ASP A 125 -28.09 21.49 -8.67
CA ASP A 125 -26.87 21.69 -7.90
C ASP A 125 -27.06 22.74 -6.77
N SER A 126 -27.98 23.70 -6.95
CA SER A 126 -28.38 24.65 -5.89
C SER A 126 -29.39 24.08 -4.88
N GLY A 127 -30.00 22.93 -5.18
CA GLY A 127 -31.03 22.30 -4.35
C GLY A 127 -32.41 22.95 -4.43
N GLU A 128 -32.60 23.92 -5.33
CA GLU A 128 -33.86 24.64 -5.55
C GLU A 128 -34.83 23.86 -6.44
N LEU A 129 -34.36 22.76 -7.07
CA LEU A 129 -35.18 21.93 -7.95
C LEU A 129 -36.32 21.23 -7.19
N VAL A 130 -37.52 21.79 -7.27
CA VAL A 130 -38.78 21.11 -6.90
C VAL A 130 -39.26 20.34 -8.12
N LEU A 131 -39.09 19.02 -8.09
CA LEU A 131 -39.66 18.13 -9.11
C LEU A 131 -41.17 18.00 -8.85
N PRO A 132 -42.03 18.17 -9.88
CA PRO A 132 -43.46 17.87 -9.78
C PRO A 132 -43.72 16.37 -9.64
#